data_AF-A0A528MZK1-F1
#
_entry.id   AF-A0A528MZK1-F1
#
_cell.length_a   1.000
_cell.length_b   1.000
_cell.length_c   1.000
_cell.angle_alpha   90.00
_cell.angle_beta   90.00
_cell.angle_gamma   90.00
#
_symmetry.space_group_name_H-M   'P 1'
#
loop_
_entity.id
_entity.type
_entity.pdbx_description
1 polymer ?
#
loop_
_entity_poly.entity_id
_entity_poly.type
_entity_poly.pdbx_seq_one_letter_code
_entity_poly.pdbx_strand_id
1 'polypeptide(L)' 'HGSATPAPTLRKLGVDVVVRGECEEVVAELARRDDWGAVPHTAHFYERTLVGDGGVHASSFVDHPPLSWPS' A
#
# COMPACT_ATOMS: atom_id res chain seq x y z
N HIS A 1 -5.45 4.83 8.54
CA HIS A 1 -4.27 5.19 9.36
C HIS A 1 -3.02 5.33 8.51
N GLY A 2 -2.58 4.28 7.79
CA GLY A 2 -1.41 4.34 6.90
C GLY A 2 -1.44 5.52 5.90
N SER A 3 -2.60 5.84 5.32
CA SER A 3 -2.73 6.97 4.38
C SER A 3 -2.48 8.34 5.01
N ALA A 4 -2.96 8.57 6.24
CA ALA A 4 -2.92 9.86 6.93
C ALA A 4 -1.66 10.04 7.80
N THR A 5 -1.22 8.98 8.46
CA THR A 5 -0.08 8.97 9.38
C THR A 5 0.80 7.73 9.15
N PRO A 6 1.51 7.66 8.01
CA PRO A 6 2.29 6.48 7.62
C PRO A 6 3.42 6.16 8.61
N ALA A 7 4.23 7.15 9.01
CA ALA A 7 5.34 6.92 9.94
C ALA A 7 4.90 6.37 11.32
N PRO A 8 3.87 6.94 12.00
CA PRO A 8 3.33 6.35 13.23
C PRO A 8 2.74 4.95 13.00
N THR A 9 2.06 4.71 11.88
CA THR A 9 1.44 3.41 11.57
C THR A 9 2.50 2.33 11.40
N LEU A 10 3.55 2.58 10.60
CA LEU A 10 4.68 1.67 10.39
C LEU A 10 5.33 1.29 11.72
N ARG A 11 5.67 2.28 12.57
CA ARG A 11 6.30 2.02 13.86
C ARG A 11 5.40 1.24 14.83
N LYS A 12 4.10 1.56 14.86
CA LYS A 12 3.15 0.92 15.77
C LYS A 12 2.89 -0.54 15.41
N LEU A 13 2.73 -0.83 14.12
CA LEU A 13 2.37 -2.16 13.64
C LEU A 13 3.59 -3.04 13.40
N GLY A 14 4.79 -2.47 13.28
CA GLY A 14 6.01 -3.23 13.00
C GLY A 14 5.99 -3.89 11.63
N VAL A 15 5.29 -3.29 10.66
CA VAL A 15 5.20 -3.76 9.27
C VAL A 15 6.22 -3.04 8.40
N ASP A 16 6.69 -3.72 7.35
CA ASP A 16 7.71 -3.18 6.44
C ASP A 16 7.16 -2.10 5.49
N VAL A 17 5.89 -2.24 5.10
CA VAL A 17 5.22 -1.36 4.14
C VAL A 17 3.78 -1.10 4.56
N VAL A 18 3.29 0.11 4.28
CA VAL A 18 1.88 0.46 4.36
C VAL A 18 1.38 0.96 3.02
N VAL A 19 0.21 0.50 2.59
CA VAL A 19 -0.49 1.07 1.44
C VAL A 19 -1.16 2.39 1.85
N ARG A 20 -1.14 3.37 0.95
CA ARG A 20 -1.73 4.70 1.12
C ARG A 20 -2.87 4.87 0.13
N GLY A 21 -4.09 4.93 0.63
CA GLY A 21 -5.30 5.00 -0.19
C GLY A 21 -5.97 3.63 -0.30
N GLU A 22 -6.70 3.45 -1.40
CA GLU A 22 -7.34 2.18 -1.76
C GLU A 22 -6.27 1.14 -2.17
N CYS A 23 -6.44 -0.11 -1.76
CA CYS A 23 -5.35 -1.09 -1.69
C CYS A 23 -5.45 -2.25 -2.68
N GLU A 24 -6.55 -2.36 -3.39
CA GLU A 24 -6.95 -3.50 -4.20
C GLU A 24 -5.88 -3.87 -5.24
N GLU A 25 -5.46 -2.90 -6.06
CA GLU A 25 -4.42 -3.10 -7.07
C GLU A 25 -3.02 -3.08 -6.46
N VAL A 26 -2.79 -2.21 -5.47
CA VAL A 26 -1.47 -2.01 -4.86
C VAL A 26 -1.01 -3.28 -4.13
N VAL A 27 -1.91 -3.96 -3.41
CA VAL A 27 -1.59 -5.23 -2.74
C VAL A 27 -1.30 -6.33 -3.77
N ALA A 28 -2.04 -6.36 -4.88
CA ALA A 28 -1.78 -7.31 -5.96
C ALA A 28 -0.45 -7.03 -6.67
N GLU A 29 0.00 -5.77 -6.74
CA GLU A 29 1.31 -5.40 -7.27
C GLU A 29 2.44 -5.76 -6.29
N LEU A 30 2.26 -5.50 -5.00
CA LEU A 30 3.19 -5.91 -3.94
C LEU A 30 3.44 -7.42 -3.96
N ALA A 31 2.39 -8.23 -4.16
CA ALA A 31 2.51 -9.67 -4.23
C ALA A 31 3.27 -10.19 -5.47
N ARG A 32 3.46 -9.35 -6.50
CA ARG A 32 4.07 -9.72 -7.79
C ARG A 32 5.53 -9.26 -7.94
N ARG A 33 6.06 -8.46 -7.01
CA ARG A 33 7.41 -7.90 -7.09
C ARG A 33 8.25 -8.31 -5.89
N ASP A 34 9.55 -8.47 -6.13
CA ASP A 34 10.53 -8.67 -5.05
C ASP A 34 10.98 -7.33 -4.42
N ASP A 35 11.05 -6.27 -5.24
CA ASP A 35 11.33 -4.91 -4.76
C ASP A 35 10.03 -4.17 -4.45
N TRP A 36 9.60 -4.25 -3.19
CA TRP A 36 8.41 -3.56 -2.69
C TRP A 36 8.59 -2.05 -2.55
N GLY A 37 9.84 -1.58 -2.42
CA GLY A 37 10.14 -0.16 -2.22
C GLY A 37 9.82 0.70 -3.44
N ALA A 38 9.80 0.09 -4.61
CA ALA A 38 9.46 0.72 -5.88
C ALA A 38 7.95 0.73 -6.19
N VAL A 39 7.10 0.12 -5.37
CA VAL A 39 5.65 0.08 -5.61
C VAL A 39 5.01 1.43 -5.25
N PRO A 40 4.34 2.12 -6.20
CA PRO A 40 3.69 3.40 -5.95
C PRO A 40 2.62 3.31 -4.86
N HIS A 41 2.26 4.47 -4.31
CA HIS A 41 1.20 4.58 -3.30
C HIS A 41 1.45 3.77 -2.02
N THR A 42 2.71 3.47 -1.73
CA THR A 42 3.14 2.88 -0.48
C THR A 42 3.94 3.88 0.35
N ALA A 43 4.13 3.56 1.63
CA ALA A 43 5.19 4.14 2.45
C ALA A 43 5.92 3.06 3.22
N HIS A 44 7.22 3.22 3.36
CA HIS A 44 8.11 2.32 4.09
C HIS A 44 9.27 3.11 4.69
N PHE A 45 10.08 2.47 5.54
CA PHE A 45 11.34 3.06 5.99
C PHE A 45 12.50 2.52 5.15
N TYR A 46 13.30 3.42 4.59
CA TYR A 46 14.60 3.11 4.01
C TYR A 46 15.67 3.89 4.79
N GLU A 47 16.66 3.21 5.35
CA GLU A 47 17.71 3.82 6.18
C GLU A 47 17.15 4.78 7.25
N ARG A 48 16.07 4.35 7.94
CA ARG A 48 15.32 5.11 8.97
C ARG A 48 14.59 6.37 8.46
N THR A 49 14.65 6.65 7.17
CA THR A 49 13.92 7.73 6.52
C THR A 49 12.60 7.21 5.99
N LEU A 50 11.51 7.95 6.26
CA LEU A 50 10.23 7.61 5.68
C LEU A 50 10.28 7.91 4.19
N VAL A 51 10.12 6.87 3.36
CA VAL A 51 9.98 6.97 1.92
C VAL A 51 8.52 6.73 1.58
N GLY A 52 7.99 7.51 0.63
CA GLY A 52 6.66 7.29 0.10
C GLY A 52 6.45 8.06 -1.19
N ASP A 53 5.78 7.42 -2.14
CA ASP A 53 5.49 8.00 -3.45
C ASP A 53 4.21 8.84 -3.40
N GLY A 54 4.37 10.17 -3.57
CA GLY A 54 3.50 11.05 -4.36
C GLY A 54 2.04 11.32 -3.99
N GLY A 55 1.33 10.43 -3.28
CA GLY A 55 -0.10 10.58 -3.03
C GLY A 55 -0.78 9.34 -2.45
N VAL A 56 -2.09 9.42 -2.30
CA VAL A 56 -2.94 8.26 -1.97
C VAL A 56 -3.49 7.67 -3.26
N HIS A 57 -3.46 6.35 -3.40
CA HIS A 57 -4.11 5.66 -4.50
C HIS A 57 -5.63 5.84 -4.40
N ALA A 58 -6.27 6.02 -5.56
CA ALA A 58 -7.71 6.00 -5.73
C ALA A 58 -8.01 5.05 -6.88
N SER A 59 -8.72 3.97 -6.59
CA SER A 59 -9.10 2.95 -7.54
C SER A 59 -10.37 3.35 -8.30
N SER A 60 -10.47 2.88 -9.54
CA SER A 60 -11.72 2.95 -10.29
C SER A 60 -12.59 1.76 -9.92
N PHE A 61 -13.36 1.89 -8.83
CA PHE A 61 -14.21 0.82 -8.31
C PHE A 61 -15.15 0.21 -9.37
N VAL A 62 -15.65 1.03 -10.31
CA VAL A 62 -16.57 0.58 -11.37
C VAL A 62 -15.93 -0.39 -12.37
N ASP A 63 -14.60 -0.41 -12.45
CA ASP A 63 -13.84 -1.27 -13.35
C ASP A 63 -13.47 -2.60 -12.68
N HIS A 64 -13.78 -2.79 -11.39
CA HIS A 64 -13.45 -4.01 -10.67
C HIS A 64 -14.43 -5.14 -10.97
N PRO A 65 -13.92 -6.39 -11.13
CA PRO A 65 -14.81 -7.53 -11.25
C PRO A 65 -15.61 -7.72 -9.95
N PRO A 66 -16.86 -8.22 -10.03
CA PRO A 66 -17.64 -8.52 -8.85
C PRO A 66 -16.94 -9.57 -7.97
N LEU A 67 -17.04 -9.40 -6.66
CA LEU A 67 -16.49 -10.36 -5.69
C LEU A 67 -17.17 -11.73 -5.85
N SER A 68 -16.37 -12.78 -5.97
CA SER A 68 -16.80 -14.17 -5.98
C SER A 68 -16.21 -14.89 -4.77
N TRP A 69 -17.08 -15.48 -3.96
CA TRP A 69 -16.68 -16.29 -2.82
C TRP A 69 -16.87 -17.76 -3.16
N PRO A 70 -15.85 -18.62 -2.94
CA PRO A 70 -16.03 -20.06 -3.09
C PRO A 70 -17.05 -20.57 -2.06
N SER A 71 -17.95 -21.46 -2.51
CA SER A 71 -18.96 -22.14 -1.70
C SER A 71 -18.37 -23.23 -0.82
#